data_AF-A0A8A3S766-F1
#
_entry.id   AF-A0A8A3S766-F1
#
_cell.length_a   1.000
_cell.length_b   1.000
_cell.length_c   1.000
_cell.angle_alpha   90.00
_cell.angle_beta   90.00
_cell.angle_gamma   90.00
#
_symmetry.space_group_name_H-M   'P 1'
#
loop_
_entity.id
_entity.type
_entity.pdbx_description
1 polymer ?
#
loop_
_entity_poly.entity_id
_entity_poly.type
_entity_poly.pdbx_seq_one_letter_code
_entity_poly.pdbx_strand_id
1 'polypeptide(L)'
;MDLEFNDVESSRLYEITVLYQKYKYLALYAEELRSESFIPPINEIKDAYDHFMRIFAVKCGLKHENSEYIDSNLDATFRHIYRAVYDLLDYIRIYQKDIISNKLSDFSITTIHDVFPEYYQQIKPEIEKSLNNIPLYKASKDIGSPDIQAIDAYINLISEIKDYISVIDSKIPSMIEYEQKQNIEKRNNHIGQIIITLSVGLLCAAITYYLL
;
A
#
# COMPACT_ATOMS: atom_id res chain seq x y z
N MET A 1 -0.05 41.40 -18.23
CA MET A 1 0.97 41.35 -17.18
C MET A 1 1.66 40.02 -17.36
N ASP A 2 2.87 40.03 -17.88
CA ASP A 2 3.63 38.81 -18.07
C ASP A 2 4.36 38.53 -16.76
N LEU A 3 4.15 37.34 -16.20
CA LEU A 3 4.82 36.92 -14.97
C LEU A 3 6.21 36.42 -15.34
N GLU A 4 7.24 37.19 -15.01
CA GLU A 4 8.62 36.83 -15.28
C GLU A 4 9.24 36.10 -14.09
N PHE A 5 9.77 34.92 -14.36
CA PHE A 5 10.59 34.13 -13.43
C PHE A 5 12.03 34.09 -13.94
N ASN A 6 12.99 34.25 -13.03
CA ASN A 6 14.40 34.08 -13.37
C ASN A 6 14.75 32.58 -13.54
N ASP A 7 15.98 32.29 -13.96
CA ASP A 7 16.41 30.90 -14.22
C ASP A 7 16.35 30.01 -12.98
N VAL A 8 16.68 30.53 -11.80
CA VAL A 8 16.66 29.80 -10.52
C VAL A 8 15.23 29.48 -10.11
N GLU A 9 14.36 30.48 -10.16
CA GLU A 9 12.93 30.32 -9.87
C GLU A 9 12.28 29.32 -10.84
N SER A 10 12.60 29.42 -12.13
CA SER A 10 12.09 28.53 -13.17
C SER A 10 12.55 27.09 -12.95
N SER A 11 13.82 26.89 -12.58
CA SER A 11 14.35 25.57 -12.24
C SER A 11 13.62 24.96 -11.04
N ARG A 12 13.38 25.73 -9.98
CA ARG A 12 12.67 25.24 -8.79
C ARG A 12 11.18 24.96 -9.08
N LEU A 13 10.52 25.78 -9.91
CA LEU A 13 9.16 25.52 -10.37
C LEU A 13 9.04 24.21 -11.15
N TYR A 14 10.05 23.89 -11.97
CA TYR A 14 10.11 22.61 -12.65
C TYR A 14 10.16 21.44 -11.66
N GLU A 15 11.03 21.50 -10.64
CA GLU A 15 11.12 20.47 -9.60
C GLU A 15 9.82 20.31 -8.80
N ILE A 16 9.20 21.43 -8.41
CA ILE A 16 7.88 21.46 -7.76
C ILE A 16 6.84 20.75 -8.65
N THR A 17 6.86 21.03 -9.95
CA THR A 17 5.92 20.43 -10.90
C THR A 17 6.12 18.92 -11.01
N VAL A 18 7.38 18.47 -11.15
CA VAL A 18 7.72 17.04 -11.19
C VAL A 18 7.24 16.34 -9.93
N LEU A 19 7.51 16.91 -8.75
CA LEU A 19 7.11 16.35 -7.47
C LEU A 19 5.59 16.32 -7.30
N TYR A 20 4.88 17.37 -7.75
CA TYR A 20 3.43 17.43 -7.73
C TYR A 20 2.78 16.36 -8.62
N GLN A 21 3.36 16.04 -9.78
CA GLN A 21 2.86 14.93 -10.60
C GLN A 21 2.97 13.58 -9.88
N LYS A 22 4.06 13.36 -9.13
CA LYS A 22 4.21 12.16 -8.29
C LYS A 22 3.18 12.12 -7.16
N TYR A 23 2.99 13.25 -6.47
CA TYR A 23 1.93 13.41 -5.47
C TYR A 23 0.56 13.04 -6.06
N LYS A 24 0.19 13.60 -7.23
CA LYS A 24 -1.10 13.37 -7.86
C LYS A 24 -1.32 11.89 -8.19
N TYR A 25 -0.31 11.24 -8.77
CA TYR A 25 -0.36 9.80 -9.04
C TYR A 25 -0.63 8.99 -7.76
N LEU A 26 0.11 9.29 -6.69
CA LEU A 26 -0.02 8.59 -5.41
C LEU A 26 -1.37 8.87 -4.74
N ALA A 27 -1.88 10.10 -4.80
CA ALA A 27 -3.17 10.45 -4.22
C ALA A 27 -4.30 9.64 -4.86
N LEU A 28 -4.33 9.58 -6.19
CA LEU A 28 -5.30 8.76 -6.93
C LEU A 28 -5.16 7.28 -6.58
N TYR A 29 -3.93 6.77 -6.51
CA TYR A 29 -3.73 5.37 -6.15
C TYR A 29 -4.17 5.07 -4.71
N ALA A 30 -3.94 5.99 -3.77
CA ALA A 30 -4.39 5.83 -2.40
C ALA A 30 -5.94 5.78 -2.33
N GLU A 31 -6.63 6.64 -3.08
CA GLU A 31 -8.09 6.64 -3.21
C GLU A 31 -8.65 5.32 -3.78
N GLU A 32 -7.93 4.67 -4.71
CA GLU A 32 -8.29 3.33 -5.21
C GLU A 32 -8.20 2.25 -4.12
N LEU A 33 -7.28 2.38 -3.16
CA LEU A 33 -7.08 1.41 -2.09
C LEU A 33 -8.10 1.56 -0.96
N ARG A 34 -8.45 2.81 -0.61
CA ARG A 34 -9.38 3.15 0.48
C ARG A 34 -10.13 4.45 0.20
N SER A 35 -11.43 4.43 0.50
CA SER A 35 -12.35 5.56 0.36
C SER A 35 -12.38 6.47 1.59
N GLU A 36 -11.22 6.89 2.08
CA GLU A 36 -11.10 7.78 3.24
C GLU A 36 -10.42 9.10 2.89
N SER A 37 -10.46 10.05 3.83
CA SER A 37 -9.77 11.32 3.66
C SER A 37 -8.33 11.23 4.16
N PHE A 38 -7.38 11.41 3.25
CA PHE A 38 -5.96 11.50 3.55
C PHE A 38 -5.61 12.91 4.10
N ILE A 39 -6.09 13.23 5.30
CA ILE A 39 -6.01 14.58 5.86
C ILE A 39 -4.57 15.13 5.94
N PRO A 40 -3.56 14.37 6.43
CA PRO A 40 -2.19 14.89 6.49
C PRO A 40 -1.64 15.37 5.14
N PRO A 41 -1.64 14.57 4.05
CA PRO A 41 -1.16 15.04 2.76
C PRO A 41 -2.04 16.16 2.16
N ILE A 42 -3.35 16.18 2.42
CA ILE A 42 -4.23 17.29 2.00
C ILE A 42 -3.79 18.61 2.66
N ASN A 43 -3.49 18.59 3.97
CA ASN A 43 -3.03 19.78 4.67
C ASN A 43 -1.67 20.26 4.14
N GLU A 44 -0.76 19.34 3.85
CA GLU A 44 0.53 19.68 3.25
C GLU A 44 0.37 20.32 1.85
N ILE A 45 -0.56 19.84 1.01
CA ILE A 45 -0.86 20.49 -0.28
C ILE A 45 -1.48 21.87 -0.10
N LYS A 46 -2.37 22.03 0.88
CA LYS A 46 -2.94 23.34 1.20
C LYS A 46 -1.84 24.32 1.61
N ASP A 47 -0.91 23.92 2.47
CA ASP A 47 0.20 24.76 2.91
C ASP A 47 1.18 25.05 1.75
N ALA A 48 1.46 24.06 0.89
CA ALA A 48 2.21 24.26 -0.34
C ALA A 48 1.55 25.31 -1.24
N TYR A 49 0.22 25.23 -1.41
CA TYR A 49 -0.53 26.16 -2.23
C TYR A 49 -0.53 27.59 -1.64
N ASP A 50 -0.60 27.74 -0.31
CA ASP A 50 -0.48 29.05 0.34
C ASP A 50 0.88 29.69 0.04
N HIS A 51 1.99 28.94 0.21
CA HIS A 51 3.32 29.40 -0.17
C HIS A 51 3.44 29.73 -1.66
N PHE A 52 2.84 28.91 -2.51
CA PHE A 52 2.79 29.16 -3.95
C PHE A 52 2.09 30.48 -4.27
N MET A 53 0.92 30.72 -3.68
CA MET A 53 0.17 31.96 -3.89
C MET A 53 0.90 33.21 -3.34
N ARG A 54 1.71 33.08 -2.29
CA ARG A 54 2.57 34.18 -1.80
C ARG A 54 3.60 34.62 -2.84
N ILE A 55 4.14 33.70 -3.65
CA ILE A 55 5.04 34.02 -4.76
C ILE A 55 4.30 34.83 -5.82
N PHE A 56 3.12 34.37 -6.22
CA PHE A 56 2.29 35.08 -7.21
C PHE A 56 1.84 36.43 -6.71
N ALA A 57 1.55 36.60 -5.41
CA ALA A 57 1.23 37.91 -4.86
C ALA A 57 2.37 38.92 -5.07
N VAL A 58 3.63 38.48 -4.95
CA VAL A 58 4.80 39.33 -5.24
C VAL A 58 4.94 39.58 -6.75
N LYS A 59 4.89 38.53 -7.56
CA LYS A 59 5.04 38.63 -9.03
C LYS A 59 3.93 39.46 -9.69
N CYS A 60 2.72 39.44 -9.13
CA CYS A 60 1.59 40.26 -9.57
C CYS A 60 1.60 41.69 -8.98
N GLY A 61 2.60 42.07 -8.18
CA GLY A 61 2.68 43.39 -7.56
C GLY A 61 1.64 43.66 -6.47
N LEU A 62 0.96 42.62 -5.97
CA LEU A 62 0.02 42.71 -4.84
C LEU A 62 0.75 42.78 -3.49
N LYS A 63 2.02 42.36 -3.47
CA LYS A 63 2.92 42.41 -2.31
C LYS A 63 4.31 42.85 -2.76
N HIS A 64 4.99 43.66 -1.95
CA HIS A 64 6.36 44.12 -2.23
C HIS A 64 7.35 43.40 -1.31
N GLU A 65 8.09 42.45 -1.86
CA GLU A 65 9.11 41.66 -1.17
C GLU A 65 10.32 41.45 -2.10
N ASN A 66 11.44 41.00 -1.55
CA ASN A 66 12.67 40.74 -2.29
C ASN A 66 12.71 39.34 -2.94
N SER A 67 13.77 39.05 -3.69
CA SER A 67 13.96 37.73 -4.32
C SER A 67 14.13 36.61 -3.28
N GLU A 68 14.82 36.86 -2.16
CA GLU A 68 15.00 35.87 -1.10
C GLU A 68 13.66 35.39 -0.51
N TYR A 69 12.68 36.29 -0.40
CA TYR A 69 11.33 35.92 -0.01
C TYR A 69 10.68 34.98 -1.01
N ILE A 70 10.83 35.23 -2.33
CA ILE A 70 10.31 34.36 -3.39
C ILE A 70 10.97 32.98 -3.31
N ASP A 71 12.29 32.93 -3.22
CA ASP A 71 13.09 31.70 -3.14
C ASP A 71 12.69 30.86 -1.92
N SER A 72 12.54 31.50 -0.75
CA SER A 72 12.14 30.81 0.48
C SER A 72 10.72 30.21 0.40
N ASN A 73 9.80 30.85 -0.32
CA ASN A 73 8.45 30.33 -0.54
C ASN A 73 8.42 29.24 -1.61
N LEU A 74 9.30 29.29 -2.61
CA LEU A 74 9.46 28.20 -3.58
C LEU A 74 9.98 26.94 -2.87
N ASP A 75 11.01 27.09 -2.04
CA ASP A 75 11.54 26.00 -1.23
C ASP A 75 10.50 25.47 -0.23
N ALA A 76 9.71 26.35 0.39
CA ALA A 76 8.63 25.92 1.28
C ALA A 76 7.56 25.12 0.52
N THR A 77 7.13 25.60 -0.65
CA THR A 77 6.19 24.89 -1.54
C THR A 77 6.71 23.48 -1.84
N PHE A 78 7.97 23.37 -2.26
CA PHE A 78 8.60 22.08 -2.55
C PHE A 78 8.58 21.15 -1.32
N ARG A 79 9.02 21.64 -0.16
CA ARG A 79 9.09 20.83 1.08
C ARG A 79 7.72 20.32 1.54
N HIS A 80 6.66 21.11 1.37
CA HIS A 80 5.31 20.68 1.71
C HIS A 80 4.81 19.58 0.77
N ILE A 81 4.98 19.73 -0.55
CA ILE A 81 4.63 18.65 -1.50
C ILE A 81 5.47 17.38 -1.21
N TYR A 82 6.75 17.55 -0.87
CA TYR A 82 7.63 16.45 -0.49
C TYR A 82 7.08 15.67 0.72
N ARG A 83 6.63 16.37 1.77
CA ARG A 83 5.98 15.73 2.92
C ARG A 83 4.68 15.03 2.52
N ALA A 84 3.84 15.67 1.71
CA ALA A 84 2.60 15.08 1.22
C ALA A 84 2.84 13.76 0.46
N VAL A 85 3.89 13.70 -0.37
CA VAL A 85 4.31 12.47 -1.06
C VAL A 85 4.65 11.37 -0.06
N TYR A 86 5.50 11.64 0.93
CA TYR A 86 5.87 10.63 1.93
C TYR A 86 4.69 10.14 2.77
N ASP A 87 3.80 11.05 3.15
CA ASP A 87 2.61 10.69 3.92
C ASP A 87 1.70 9.76 3.10
N LEU A 88 1.53 10.01 1.79
CA LEU A 88 0.80 9.10 0.90
C LEU A 88 1.50 7.75 0.72
N LEU A 89 2.82 7.74 0.52
CA LEU A 89 3.61 6.49 0.41
C LEU A 89 3.44 5.61 1.65
N ASP A 90 3.36 6.22 2.84
CA ASP A 90 3.10 5.53 4.10
C ASP A 90 1.70 4.93 4.16
N TYR A 91 0.67 5.71 3.80
CA TYR A 91 -0.72 5.21 3.74
C TYR A 91 -0.87 4.05 2.77
N ILE A 92 -0.39 4.23 1.54
CA ILE A 92 -0.48 3.23 0.47
C ILE A 92 0.15 1.92 0.92
N ARG A 93 1.35 1.98 1.52
CA ARG A 93 2.05 0.80 2.03
C ARG A 93 1.22 0.03 3.06
N ILE A 94 0.62 0.75 4.01
CA ILE A 94 -0.23 0.13 5.04
C ILE A 94 -1.42 -0.56 4.38
N TYR A 95 -2.07 0.10 3.43
CA TYR A 95 -3.27 -0.42 2.77
C TYR A 95 -2.99 -1.59 1.83
N GLN A 96 -1.87 -1.57 1.11
CA GLN A 96 -1.45 -2.73 0.33
C GLN A 96 -1.21 -3.95 1.22
N LYS A 97 -0.54 -3.78 2.37
CA LYS A 97 -0.32 -4.86 3.33
C LYS A 97 -1.65 -5.42 3.87
N ASP A 98 -2.59 -4.55 4.25
CA ASP A 98 -3.90 -4.96 4.74
C ASP A 98 -4.70 -5.70 3.66
N ILE A 99 -4.64 -5.22 2.42
CA ILE A 99 -5.29 -5.87 1.26
C ILE A 99 -4.75 -7.29 1.07
N ILE A 100 -3.43 -7.47 1.08
CA ILE A 100 -2.80 -8.79 0.96
C ILE A 100 -3.25 -9.71 2.09
N SER A 101 -3.22 -9.21 3.34
CA SER A 101 -3.63 -9.97 4.51
C SER A 101 -5.10 -10.41 4.43
N ASN A 102 -6.00 -9.50 4.05
CA ASN A 102 -7.43 -9.77 3.97
C ASN A 102 -7.79 -10.70 2.80
N LYS A 103 -7.08 -10.58 1.66
CA LYS A 103 -7.30 -11.50 0.52
C LYS A 103 -6.91 -12.94 0.85
N LEU A 104 -5.95 -13.13 1.74
CA LEU A 104 -5.42 -14.46 2.09
C LEU A 104 -5.99 -15.03 3.40
N SER A 105 -6.71 -14.24 4.20
CA SER A 105 -7.18 -14.65 5.52
C SER A 105 -8.20 -15.79 5.50
N ASP A 106 -8.94 -15.93 4.40
CA ASP A 106 -10.00 -16.94 4.26
C ASP A 106 -9.48 -18.30 3.80
N PHE A 107 -8.19 -18.41 3.45
CA PHE A 107 -7.58 -19.63 2.96
C PHE A 107 -6.68 -20.28 4.01
N SER A 108 -6.74 -21.60 4.09
CA SER A 108 -5.83 -22.35 4.95
C SER A 108 -4.39 -22.24 4.42
N ILE A 109 -3.41 -22.33 5.34
CA ILE A 109 -1.98 -22.35 4.97
C ILE A 109 -1.70 -23.45 3.94
N THR A 110 -2.33 -24.62 4.11
CA THR A 110 -2.26 -25.75 3.17
C THR A 110 -2.76 -25.36 1.78
N THR A 111 -3.90 -24.68 1.66
CA THR A 111 -4.41 -24.23 0.36
C THR A 111 -3.46 -23.26 -0.32
N ILE A 112 -2.94 -22.28 0.41
CA ILE A 112 -1.99 -21.33 -0.17
C ILE A 112 -0.71 -22.06 -0.59
N HIS A 113 -0.20 -22.97 0.22
CA HIS A 113 1.00 -23.75 -0.09
C HIS A 113 0.82 -24.64 -1.34
N ASP A 114 -0.33 -25.30 -1.47
CA ASP A 114 -0.54 -26.29 -2.53
C ASP A 114 -0.96 -25.66 -3.86
N VAL A 115 -1.68 -24.54 -3.83
CA VAL A 115 -2.19 -23.83 -5.02
C VAL A 115 -1.26 -22.69 -5.44
N PHE A 116 -0.57 -22.08 -4.49
CA PHE A 116 0.26 -20.91 -4.70
C PHE A 116 1.59 -20.98 -3.92
N PRO A 117 2.42 -22.01 -4.15
CA PRO A 117 3.67 -22.23 -3.42
C PRO A 117 4.65 -21.06 -3.53
N GLU A 118 4.63 -20.33 -4.65
CA GLU A 118 5.47 -19.15 -4.89
C GLU A 118 5.19 -18.03 -3.89
N TYR A 119 3.99 -17.99 -3.29
CA TYR A 119 3.65 -16.98 -2.29
C TYR A 119 4.63 -17.02 -1.11
N TYR A 120 4.86 -18.18 -0.51
CA TYR A 120 5.75 -18.29 0.65
C TYR A 120 7.23 -18.27 0.27
N GLN A 121 7.58 -18.72 -0.94
CA GLN A 121 8.97 -18.86 -1.37
C GLN A 121 9.57 -17.56 -1.91
N GLN A 122 8.75 -16.72 -2.56
CA GLN A 122 9.23 -15.55 -3.32
C GLN A 122 8.48 -14.29 -2.90
N ILE A 123 7.16 -14.29 -3.02
CA ILE A 123 6.35 -13.06 -2.92
C ILE A 123 6.31 -12.52 -1.50
N LYS A 124 6.03 -13.35 -0.50
CA LYS A 124 5.98 -12.92 0.90
C LYS A 124 7.34 -12.38 1.38
N PRO A 125 8.48 -13.08 1.15
CA PRO A 125 9.80 -12.51 1.44
C PRO A 125 10.08 -11.18 0.74
N GLU A 126 9.69 -11.04 -0.52
CA GLU A 126 9.89 -9.80 -1.30
C GLU A 126 9.04 -8.65 -0.73
N ILE A 127 7.77 -8.90 -0.43
CA ILE A 127 6.90 -7.93 0.26
C ILE A 127 7.51 -7.53 1.60
N GLU A 128 7.94 -8.49 2.43
CA GLU A 128 8.55 -8.19 3.73
C GLU A 128 9.85 -7.39 3.59
N LYS A 129 10.70 -7.71 2.62
CA LYS A 129 11.92 -6.96 2.31
C LYS A 129 11.60 -5.53 1.88
N SER A 130 10.65 -5.36 0.96
CA SER A 130 10.19 -4.05 0.50
C SER A 130 9.61 -3.24 1.65
N LEU A 131 8.88 -3.88 2.56
CA LEU A 131 8.35 -3.24 3.77
C LEU A 131 9.42 -2.87 4.81
N ASN A 132 10.52 -3.63 4.89
CA ASN A 132 11.62 -3.44 5.85
C ASN A 132 12.69 -2.46 5.40
N ASN A 133 12.80 -2.15 4.11
CA ASN A 133 13.71 -1.12 3.60
C ASN A 133 13.20 0.32 3.86
N ILE A 134 11.94 0.46 4.25
CA ILE A 134 11.24 1.76 4.38
C ILE A 134 11.63 2.63 5.59
N PRO A 135 12.03 2.09 6.76
CA PRO A 135 12.61 2.88 7.84
C PRO A 135 13.86 3.69 7.42
N LEU A 136 14.61 3.22 6.42
CA LEU A 136 15.74 3.97 5.86
C LEU A 136 15.27 5.23 5.12
N TYR A 137 14.15 5.16 4.41
CA TYR A 137 13.55 6.32 3.74
C TYR A 137 12.91 7.31 4.71
N LYS A 138 12.44 6.84 5.87
CA LYS A 138 11.97 7.72 6.95
C LYS A 138 13.11 8.44 7.66
N ALA A 139 14.27 7.78 7.81
CA ALA A 139 15.48 8.41 8.32
C ALA A 139 16.06 9.44 7.32
N SER A 140 15.88 9.21 6.02
CA SER A 140 16.22 10.16 4.95
C SER A 140 15.15 11.22 4.68
N LYS A 141 14.02 11.25 5.44
CA LYS A 141 13.04 12.35 5.47
C LYS A 141 13.66 13.59 6.16
N ASP A 142 14.94 13.87 5.89
CA ASP A 142 15.55 15.13 6.25
C ASP A 142 15.00 16.18 5.29
N ILE A 143 14.04 16.95 5.81
CA ILE A 143 13.35 18.00 5.07
C ILE A 143 14.32 19.13 4.66
N GLY A 144 15.52 19.18 5.27
CA GLY A 144 16.60 20.09 4.90
C GLY A 144 17.38 19.66 3.65
N SER A 145 17.31 18.38 3.25
CA SER A 145 18.00 17.86 2.06
C SER A 145 17.13 16.85 1.31
N PRO A 146 16.11 17.33 0.58
CA PRO A 146 15.18 16.45 -0.13
C PRO A 146 15.87 15.61 -1.20
N ASP A 147 15.59 14.31 -1.21
CA ASP A 147 16.08 13.37 -2.22
C ASP A 147 14.91 12.82 -3.06
N ILE A 148 14.84 13.26 -4.33
CA ILE A 148 13.82 12.80 -5.28
C ILE A 148 14.09 11.35 -5.72
N GLN A 149 15.35 10.90 -5.77
CA GLN A 149 15.68 9.53 -6.15
C GLN A 149 15.17 8.54 -5.10
N ALA A 150 15.22 8.92 -3.82
CA ALA A 150 14.62 8.14 -2.74
C ALA A 150 13.09 8.00 -2.90
N ILE A 151 12.39 9.05 -3.37
CA ILE A 151 10.96 8.97 -3.70
C ILE A 151 10.74 7.97 -4.83
N ASP A 152 11.52 8.05 -5.91
CA ASP A 152 11.37 7.15 -7.06
C ASP A 152 11.60 5.70 -6.69
N ALA A 153 12.62 5.42 -5.88
CA ALA A 153 12.86 4.09 -5.35
C ALA A 153 11.67 3.58 -4.53
N TYR A 154 11.03 4.43 -3.71
CA TYR A 154 9.86 4.03 -2.95
C TYR A 154 8.62 3.84 -3.84
N ILE A 155 8.37 4.70 -4.83
CA ILE A 155 7.29 4.52 -5.79
C ILE A 155 7.42 3.16 -6.52
N ASN A 156 8.65 2.77 -6.87
CA ASN A 156 8.91 1.46 -7.48
C ASN A 156 8.55 0.31 -6.54
N LEU A 157 8.94 0.36 -5.26
CA LEU A 157 8.58 -0.66 -4.27
C LEU A 157 7.05 -0.81 -4.12
N ILE A 158 6.32 0.31 -4.11
CA ILE A 158 4.85 0.29 -4.04
C ILE A 158 4.26 -0.32 -5.32
N SER A 159 4.86 -0.05 -6.47
CA SER A 159 4.45 -0.62 -7.76
C SER A 159 4.67 -2.14 -7.79
N GLU A 160 5.81 -2.62 -7.27
CA GLU A 160 6.06 -4.07 -7.12
C GLU A 160 5.02 -4.74 -6.23
N ILE A 161 4.66 -4.12 -5.09
CA ILE A 161 3.61 -4.66 -4.21
C ILE A 161 2.24 -4.69 -4.91
N LYS A 162 1.92 -3.66 -5.72
CA LYS A 162 0.71 -3.65 -6.54
C LYS A 162 0.67 -4.81 -7.53
N ASP A 163 1.80 -5.13 -8.14
CA ASP A 163 1.90 -6.26 -9.07
C ASP A 163 1.72 -7.60 -8.34
N TYR A 164 2.29 -7.78 -7.14
CA TYR A 164 2.03 -8.98 -6.33
C TYR A 164 0.56 -9.12 -5.94
N ILE A 165 -0.14 -8.02 -5.64
CA ILE A 165 -1.59 -8.06 -5.37
C ILE A 165 -2.35 -8.59 -6.59
N SER A 166 -1.98 -8.15 -7.80
CA SER A 166 -2.58 -8.66 -9.05
C SER A 166 -2.33 -10.16 -9.25
N VAL A 167 -1.12 -10.63 -8.93
CA VAL A 167 -0.81 -12.07 -8.97
C VAL A 167 -1.66 -12.84 -7.96
N ILE A 168 -1.78 -12.35 -6.72
CA ILE A 168 -2.65 -12.96 -5.70
C ILE A 168 -4.09 -13.05 -6.21
N ASP A 169 -4.62 -11.98 -6.80
CA ASP A 169 -5.98 -11.94 -7.35
C ASP A 169 -6.22 -13.00 -8.42
N SER A 170 -5.22 -13.24 -9.28
CA SER A 170 -5.30 -14.31 -10.29
C SER A 170 -5.39 -15.72 -9.70
N LYS A 171 -4.92 -15.92 -8.46
CA LYS A 171 -4.90 -17.22 -7.77
C LYS A 171 -6.13 -17.46 -6.89
N ILE A 172 -6.87 -16.41 -6.53
CA ILE A 172 -8.05 -16.52 -5.65
C ILE A 172 -9.06 -17.58 -6.13
N PRO A 173 -9.49 -17.64 -7.41
CA PRO A 173 -10.46 -18.64 -7.85
C PRO A 173 -10.01 -20.07 -7.60
N SER A 174 -8.75 -20.39 -7.92
CA SER A 174 -8.19 -21.73 -7.71
C SER A 174 -8.07 -22.08 -6.22
N MET A 175 -7.77 -21.10 -5.36
CA MET A 175 -7.74 -21.31 -3.92
C MET A 175 -9.15 -21.58 -3.36
N ILE A 176 -10.17 -20.88 -3.86
CA ILE A 176 -11.58 -21.12 -3.48
C ILE A 176 -11.99 -22.55 -3.84
N GLU A 177 -11.74 -22.97 -5.07
CA GLU A 177 -12.08 -24.33 -5.53
C GLU A 177 -11.39 -25.42 -4.70
N TYR A 178 -10.10 -25.22 -4.41
CA TYR A 178 -9.32 -26.17 -3.60
C TYR A 178 -9.83 -26.26 -2.16
N GLU A 179 -10.05 -25.12 -1.50
CA GLU A 179 -10.54 -25.07 -0.11
C GLU A 179 -11.94 -25.71 0.01
N GLN A 180 -12.83 -25.46 -0.97
CA GLN A 180 -14.14 -26.09 -1.02
C GLN A 180 -14.05 -27.61 -1.16
N LYS A 181 -13.19 -28.10 -2.06
CA LYS A 181 -12.95 -29.54 -2.25
C LYS A 181 -12.43 -30.19 -0.96
N GLN A 182 -11.44 -29.57 -0.32
CA GLN A 182 -10.88 -30.06 0.95
C GLN A 182 -11.93 -30.10 2.06
N ASN A 183 -12.80 -29.10 2.14
CA ASN A 183 -13.87 -29.06 3.14
C ASN A 183 -14.94 -30.15 2.91
N ILE A 184 -15.28 -30.44 1.64
CA ILE A 184 -16.20 -31.53 1.30
C ILE A 184 -15.57 -32.88 1.67
N GLU A 185 -14.30 -33.11 1.33
CA GLU A 185 -13.58 -34.34 1.66
C GLU A 185 -13.47 -34.55 3.18
N LYS A 186 -13.08 -33.51 3.93
CA LYS A 186 -13.05 -33.55 5.40
C LYS A 186 -14.42 -33.89 5.99
N ARG A 187 -15.49 -33.27 5.49
CA ARG A 187 -16.86 -33.54 5.94
C ARG A 187 -17.27 -34.98 5.68
N ASN A 188 -16.99 -35.50 4.48
CA ASN A 188 -17.32 -36.88 4.10
C ASN A 188 -16.55 -37.89 4.96
N ASN A 189 -15.25 -37.64 5.21
CA ASN A 189 -14.43 -38.47 6.09
C ASN A 189 -14.95 -38.46 7.53
N HIS A 190 -15.36 -37.30 8.04
CA HIS A 190 -15.93 -37.19 9.38
C HIS A 190 -17.25 -37.94 9.52
N ILE A 191 -18.15 -37.83 8.54
CA ILE A 191 -19.40 -38.59 8.49
C ILE A 191 -19.11 -40.10 8.45
N GLY A 192 -18.15 -40.53 7.63
CA GLY A 192 -17.73 -41.93 7.56
C GLY A 192 -17.23 -42.46 8.90
N GLN A 193 -16.42 -41.68 9.62
CA GLN A 193 -15.94 -42.03 10.96
C GLN A 193 -17.10 -42.20 11.97
N ILE A 194 -18.07 -41.27 11.97
CA ILE A 194 -19.25 -41.37 12.84
C ILE A 194 -20.03 -42.66 12.55
N ILE A 195 -20.25 -43.00 11.27
CA ILE A 195 -20.95 -44.22 10.86
C ILE A 195 -20.21 -45.46 11.35
N ILE A 196 -18.87 -45.50 11.20
CA ILE A 196 -18.05 -46.62 11.68
C ILE A 196 -18.16 -46.76 13.20
N THR A 197 -18.03 -45.67 13.95
CA THR A 197 -18.11 -45.69 15.42
C THR A 197 -19.48 -46.17 15.90
N LEU A 198 -20.58 -45.73 15.29
CA LEU A 198 -21.93 -46.19 15.61
C LEU A 198 -22.11 -47.68 15.29
N SER A 199 -21.57 -48.14 14.15
CA SER A 199 -21.64 -49.55 13.72
C SER A 199 -20.90 -50.48 14.70
N VAL A 200 -19.69 -50.10 15.12
CA VAL A 200 -18.91 -50.84 16.12
C VAL A 200 -19.64 -50.86 17.47
N GLY A 201 -20.21 -49.74 17.91
CA GLY A 201 -20.98 -49.67 19.15
C GLY A 201 -22.19 -50.60 19.15
N LEU A 202 -22.95 -50.65 18.05
CA LEU A 202 -24.09 -51.56 17.89
C LEU A 202 -23.66 -53.04 17.89
N LEU A 203 -22.56 -53.37 17.20
CA LEU A 203 -22.00 -54.73 17.19
C LEU A 203 -21.58 -55.18 18.59
N CYS A 204 -20.86 -54.32 19.33
CA CYS A 204 -20.48 -54.61 20.71
C CYS A 204 -21.71 -54.82 21.59
N ALA A 205 -22.72 -53.94 21.51
CA ALA A 205 -23.95 -54.08 22.28
C ALA A 205 -24.71 -55.38 21.97
N ALA A 206 -24.79 -55.78 20.69
CA ALA A 206 -25.41 -57.03 20.29
C ALA A 206 -24.66 -58.25 20.83
N ILE A 207 -23.33 -58.25 20.77
CA ILE A 207 -22.50 -59.33 21.32
C ILE A 207 -22.70 -59.44 22.83
N THR A 208 -22.70 -58.30 23.55
CA THR A 208 -22.95 -58.28 25.00
C THR A 208 -24.33 -58.81 25.35
N TYR A 209 -25.36 -58.44 24.58
CA TYR A 209 -26.73 -58.94 24.77
C TYR A 209 -26.85 -60.46 24.56
N TYR A 210 -26.10 -61.05 23.63
CA TYR A 210 -26.13 -62.50 23.38
C TYR A 210 -25.26 -63.34 24.32
N LEU A 211 -24.30 -62.72 25.02
CA LEU A 211 -23.41 -63.40 25.98
C LEU A 211 -23.91 -63.33 27.44
N LEU A 212 -24.92 -62.51 27.72
CA LEU A 212 -25.62 -62.38 29.00
C LEU A 212 -26.95 -63.13 28.98
#